data_AF-A0A9D8X9D4-F1
#
_entry.id   AF-A0A9D8X9D4-F1
#
_cell.length_a   1.000
_cell.length_b   1.000
_cell.length_c   1.000
_cell.angle_alpha   90.00
_cell.angle_beta   90.00
_cell.angle_gamma   90.00
#
_symmetry.space_group_name_H-M   'P 1'
#
loop_
_entity.id
_entity.type
_entity.pdbx_description
1 polymer ?
#
loop_
_entity_poly.entity_id
_entity_poly.type
_entity_poly.pdbx_seq_one_letter_code
_entity_poly.pdbx_strand_id
1 'polypeptide(L)'
;MREENIFSPFPIGNDHYSPDVAPIVDYTVARYGLTEWRAAVLTNELHGHLGIYSTIGVKMGIFAREILQQPHHIKVISFAGSKPPLSCMNDGLQVSTGATIGHGLISIADDTNTRAEAIFFADDREICIRLREDVARQIAADIRQGIEQFGKRSPKYWSYIRHLAIDYWQAFDREEVFEVVSAR
;
A
#
# COMPACT_ATOMS: atom_id res chain seq x y z
N MET A 1 1.28 3.49 -25.11
CA MET A 1 0.76 4.81 -24.71
C MET A 1 1.81 5.44 -23.81
N ARG A 2 2.26 6.68 -24.05
CA ARG A 2 3.34 7.30 -23.27
C ARG A 2 2.87 7.49 -21.83
N GLU A 3 3.67 7.09 -20.84
CA GLU A 3 3.49 7.60 -19.48
C GLU A 3 3.69 9.12 -19.55
N GLU A 4 2.63 9.90 -19.35
CA GLU A 4 2.70 11.37 -19.19
C GLU A 4 3.26 11.71 -17.80
N ASN A 5 4.45 11.18 -17.50
CA ASN A 5 5.09 11.38 -16.22
C ASN A 5 5.53 12.84 -16.09
N ILE A 6 5.14 13.46 -14.97
CA ILE A 6 5.61 14.80 -14.59
C ILE A 6 7.12 14.77 -14.27
N PHE A 7 7.58 13.71 -13.60
CA PHE A 7 9.00 13.50 -13.30
C PHE A 7 9.74 12.99 -14.54
N SER A 8 10.89 13.59 -14.86
CA SER A 8 11.75 13.13 -15.95
C SER A 8 12.45 11.81 -15.58
N PRO A 9 13.19 11.74 -14.46
CA PRO A 9 13.27 10.53 -13.65
C PRO A 9 12.65 10.75 -12.26
N PHE A 10 12.07 9.70 -11.69
CA PHE A 10 11.72 9.74 -10.26
C PHE A 10 13.01 9.73 -9.42
N PRO A 11 13.18 10.64 -8.45
CA PRO A 11 14.42 10.73 -7.69
C PRO A 11 14.65 9.46 -6.87
N ILE A 12 15.83 8.84 -7.01
CA ILE A 12 16.25 7.67 -6.21
C ILE A 12 17.58 7.88 -5.50
N GLY A 13 18.18 9.08 -5.59
CA GLY A 13 19.36 9.42 -4.80
C GLY A 13 19.06 9.36 -3.30
N ASN A 14 19.91 8.68 -2.53
CA ASN A 14 19.74 8.49 -1.09
C ASN A 14 19.67 9.80 -0.30
N ASP A 15 20.26 10.88 -0.81
CA ASP A 15 20.22 12.24 -0.28
C ASP A 15 18.87 12.96 -0.46
N HIS A 16 17.96 12.42 -1.26
CA HIS A 16 16.58 12.92 -1.39
C HIS A 16 15.64 12.39 -0.29
N TYR A 17 16.05 11.37 0.46
CA TYR A 17 15.20 10.67 1.43
C TYR A 17 15.66 10.93 2.87
N SER A 18 14.73 10.79 3.81
CA SER A 18 15.05 10.93 5.23
C SER A 18 16.08 9.87 5.68
N PRO A 19 16.90 10.15 6.71
CA PRO A 19 17.99 9.25 7.11
C PRO A 19 17.59 7.80 7.43
N ASP A 20 16.34 7.59 7.83
CA ASP A 20 15.77 6.27 8.14
C ASP A 20 15.22 5.53 6.90
N VAL A 21 14.89 6.24 5.83
CA VAL A 21 14.38 5.67 4.57
C VAL A 21 15.51 5.50 3.54
N ALA A 22 16.49 6.40 3.52
CA ALA A 22 17.62 6.34 2.60
C ALA A 22 18.31 4.96 2.55
N PRO A 23 18.50 4.21 3.66
CA PRO A 23 19.16 2.91 3.62
C PRO A 23 18.40 1.82 2.84
N ILE A 24 17.09 1.95 2.66
CA ILE A 24 16.27 0.92 2.00
C ILE A 24 16.05 1.18 0.51
N VAL A 25 16.39 2.37 -0.01
CA VAL A 25 16.08 2.80 -1.39
C VAL A 25 16.60 1.82 -2.43
N ASP A 26 17.92 1.59 -2.46
CA ASP A 26 18.55 0.76 -3.49
C ASP A 26 18.04 -0.69 -3.45
N TYR A 27 17.94 -1.26 -2.24
CA TYR A 27 17.45 -2.64 -2.06
C TYR A 27 16.00 -2.81 -2.51
N THR A 28 15.11 -1.91 -2.08
CA THR A 28 13.69 -2.03 -2.38
C THR A 28 13.36 -1.69 -3.83
N VAL A 29 14.04 -0.72 -4.45
CA VAL A 29 13.92 -0.44 -5.89
C VAL A 29 14.41 -1.64 -6.70
N ALA A 30 15.54 -2.24 -6.33
CA ALA A 30 16.05 -3.42 -7.02
C ALA A 30 15.11 -4.64 -6.88
N ARG A 31 14.50 -4.82 -5.71
CA ARG A 31 13.63 -5.96 -5.41
C ARG A 31 12.22 -5.83 -5.98
N TYR A 32 11.58 -4.67 -5.77
CA TYR A 32 10.15 -4.46 -6.07
C TYR A 32 9.90 -3.52 -7.26
N GLY A 33 10.96 -2.94 -7.82
CA GLY A 33 10.90 -2.07 -8.99
C GLY A 33 10.59 -0.60 -8.68
N LEU A 34 10.98 0.27 -9.60
CA LEU A 34 10.80 1.71 -9.49
C LEU A 34 9.32 2.13 -9.39
N THR A 35 8.42 1.37 -10.00
CA THR A 35 6.97 1.66 -9.98
C THR A 35 6.40 1.52 -8.58
N GLU A 36 6.73 0.46 -7.84
CA GLU A 36 6.30 0.31 -6.44
C GLU A 36 6.95 1.39 -5.57
N TRP A 37 8.26 1.60 -5.73
CA TRP A 37 8.97 2.61 -4.95
C TRP A 37 8.33 3.99 -5.09
N ARG A 38 8.13 4.44 -6.34
CA ARG A 38 7.45 5.70 -6.65
C ARG A 38 6.05 5.76 -6.04
N ALA A 39 5.24 4.71 -6.20
CA ALA A 39 3.89 4.69 -5.65
C ALA A 39 3.90 4.81 -4.12
N ALA A 40 4.77 4.09 -3.43
CA ALA A 40 4.89 4.13 -1.98
C ALA A 40 5.37 5.50 -1.48
N VAL A 41 6.36 6.12 -2.12
CA VAL A 41 6.77 7.49 -1.77
C VAL A 41 5.60 8.46 -1.95
N LEU A 42 4.97 8.48 -3.13
CA LEU A 42 3.87 9.40 -3.42
C LEU A 42 2.66 9.19 -2.50
N THR A 43 2.31 7.95 -2.19
CA THR A 43 1.25 7.62 -1.24
C THR A 43 1.55 8.21 0.12
N ASN A 44 2.75 8.03 0.66
CA ASN A 44 3.05 8.43 2.03
C ASN A 44 3.27 9.95 2.15
N GLU A 45 3.73 10.62 1.09
CA GLU A 45 3.71 12.09 0.99
C GLU A 45 2.27 12.64 0.96
N LEU A 46 1.39 12.04 0.14
CA LEU A 46 -0.04 12.41 0.10
C LEU A 46 -0.75 12.15 1.44
N HIS A 47 -0.46 10.99 2.05
CA HIS A 47 -1.05 10.55 3.30
C HIS A 47 -0.57 11.37 4.52
N GLY A 48 0.56 12.07 4.36
CA GLY A 48 1.17 12.92 5.39
C GLY A 48 2.06 12.19 6.38
N HIS A 49 2.27 10.88 6.23
CA HIS A 49 3.28 10.10 6.96
C HIS A 49 3.49 8.71 6.32
N LEU A 50 4.63 8.09 6.66
CA LEU A 50 4.91 6.69 6.30
C LEU A 50 4.10 5.73 7.19
N GLY A 51 3.07 5.11 6.60
CA GLY A 51 2.12 4.25 7.28
C GLY A 51 2.19 2.79 6.84
N ILE A 52 1.81 1.87 7.75
CA ILE A 52 1.78 0.44 7.47
C ILE A 52 0.71 0.14 6.41
N TYR A 53 -0.55 0.49 6.68
CA TYR A 53 -1.65 0.13 5.77
C TYR A 53 -1.63 0.89 4.45
N SER A 54 -1.14 2.14 4.42
CA SER A 54 -0.91 2.86 3.17
C SER A 54 0.11 2.12 2.28
N THR A 55 1.18 1.60 2.87
CA THR A 55 2.19 0.78 2.17
C THR A 55 1.61 -0.57 1.72
N ILE A 56 0.80 -1.24 2.56
CA ILE A 56 0.06 -2.46 2.16
C ILE A 56 -0.84 -2.19 0.95
N GLY A 57 -1.54 -1.06 0.94
CA GLY A 57 -2.40 -0.68 -0.19
C GLY A 57 -1.62 -0.48 -1.48
N VAL A 58 -0.42 0.10 -1.41
CA VAL A 58 0.47 0.21 -2.57
C VAL A 58 0.88 -1.16 -3.08
N LYS A 59 1.40 -2.02 -2.20
CA LYS A 59 1.83 -3.37 -2.57
C LYS A 59 0.68 -4.17 -3.18
N MET A 60 -0.52 -4.09 -2.61
CA MET A 60 -1.72 -4.78 -3.12
C MET A 60 -2.10 -4.27 -4.52
N GLY A 61 -2.10 -2.96 -4.75
CA GLY A 61 -2.45 -2.40 -6.05
C GLY A 61 -1.40 -2.66 -7.14
N ILE A 62 -0.10 -2.68 -6.79
CA ILE A 62 0.96 -3.12 -7.70
C ILE A 62 0.77 -4.61 -8.05
N PHE A 63 0.49 -5.45 -7.07
CA PHE A 63 0.25 -6.88 -7.30
C PHE A 63 -0.96 -7.10 -8.23
N ALA A 64 -2.05 -6.36 -8.01
CA ALA A 64 -3.21 -6.40 -8.87
C ALA A 64 -2.88 -6.04 -10.33
N ARG A 65 -2.08 -4.98 -10.54
CA ARG A 65 -1.63 -4.56 -11.87
C ARG A 65 -0.78 -5.62 -12.57
N GLU A 66 0.05 -6.33 -11.81
CA GLU A 66 0.90 -7.40 -12.32
C GLU A 66 0.05 -8.60 -12.77
N ILE A 67 -0.87 -9.07 -11.93
CA ILE A 67 -1.79 -10.18 -12.26
C ILE A 67 -2.70 -9.81 -13.43
N LEU A 68 -3.27 -8.61 -13.41
CA LEU A 68 -4.13 -8.12 -14.48
C LEU A 68 -3.34 -7.67 -15.71
N GLN A 69 -2.01 -7.61 -15.69
CA GLN A 69 -1.20 -7.08 -16.81
C GLN A 69 -1.73 -5.73 -17.34
N GLN A 70 -2.30 -4.91 -16.46
CA GLN A 70 -3.03 -3.70 -16.82
C GLN A 70 -2.51 -2.55 -15.95
N PRO A 71 -1.73 -1.60 -16.50
CA PRO A 71 -1.17 -0.51 -15.71
C PRO A 71 -2.17 0.60 -15.36
N HIS A 72 -3.27 0.73 -16.12
CA HIS A 72 -4.23 1.84 -16.01
C HIS A 72 -5.68 1.37 -16.16
N HIS A 73 -6.65 2.24 -15.87
CA HIS A 73 -8.09 1.93 -16.00
C HIS A 73 -8.59 0.77 -15.14
N ILE A 74 -7.88 0.45 -14.06
CA ILE A 74 -8.35 -0.50 -13.05
C ILE A 74 -9.49 0.17 -12.26
N LYS A 75 -10.57 -0.56 -12.03
CA LYS A 75 -11.57 -0.22 -11.00
C LYS A 75 -11.30 -1.03 -9.74
N VAL A 76 -11.58 -0.43 -8.59
CA VAL A 76 -11.30 -1.02 -7.27
C VAL A 76 -12.54 -0.95 -6.38
N ILE A 77 -12.89 -2.05 -5.72
CA ILE A 77 -13.81 -2.06 -4.58
C ILE A 77 -12.99 -2.46 -3.35
N SER A 78 -12.83 -1.55 -2.40
CA SER A 78 -12.05 -1.79 -1.18
C SER A 78 -12.93 -2.18 0.00
N PHE A 79 -12.52 -3.21 0.74
CA PHE A 79 -13.13 -3.64 2.00
C PHE A 79 -12.43 -3.07 3.24
N ALA A 80 -11.53 -2.10 3.07
CA ALA A 80 -10.79 -1.47 4.18
C ALA A 80 -11.66 -0.58 5.09
N GLY A 81 -12.88 -0.26 4.66
CA GLY A 81 -13.74 0.73 5.29
C GLY A 81 -13.17 2.15 5.25
N SER A 82 -13.70 3.02 6.11
CA SER A 82 -13.37 4.46 6.17
C SER A 82 -12.75 4.91 7.51
N LYS A 83 -12.39 3.96 8.38
CA LYS A 83 -11.81 4.25 9.71
C LYS A 83 -10.35 3.80 9.80
N PRO A 84 -9.43 4.70 10.21
CA PRO A 84 -8.03 4.34 10.46
C PRO A 84 -7.90 3.33 11.62
N PRO A 85 -6.83 2.49 11.60
CA PRO A 85 -5.69 2.56 10.68
C PRO A 85 -5.89 1.80 9.35
N LEU A 86 -6.89 0.91 9.26
CA LEU A 86 -7.07 0.04 8.09
C LEU A 86 -7.42 0.83 6.83
N SER A 87 -8.27 1.86 6.93
CA SER A 87 -8.70 2.66 5.78
C SER A 87 -7.58 3.42 5.08
N CYS A 88 -6.40 3.59 5.72
CA CYS A 88 -5.22 4.17 5.08
C CYS A 88 -4.76 3.34 3.86
N MET A 89 -5.14 2.05 3.80
CA MET A 89 -4.94 1.20 2.63
C MET A 89 -5.56 1.78 1.35
N ASN A 90 -6.68 2.50 1.47
CA ASN A 90 -7.35 3.11 0.32
C ASN A 90 -6.45 4.12 -0.39
N ASP A 91 -5.61 4.86 0.34
CA ASP A 91 -4.69 5.84 -0.27
C ASP A 91 -3.60 5.14 -1.08
N GLY A 92 -3.09 4.02 -0.57
CA GLY A 92 -2.16 3.18 -1.31
C GLY A 92 -2.77 2.57 -2.57
N LEU A 93 -4.00 2.07 -2.47
CA LEU A 93 -4.75 1.54 -3.61
C LEU A 93 -4.95 2.61 -4.70
N GLN A 94 -5.38 3.82 -4.31
CA GLN A 94 -5.60 4.93 -5.25
C GLN A 94 -4.33 5.28 -6.03
N VAL A 95 -3.21 5.48 -5.33
CA VAL A 95 -1.95 5.92 -5.96
C VAL A 95 -1.32 4.82 -6.80
N SER A 96 -1.33 3.56 -6.32
CA SER A 96 -0.70 2.45 -7.02
C SER A 96 -1.46 2.00 -8.27
N THR A 97 -2.79 2.13 -8.29
CA THR A 97 -3.65 1.72 -9.42
C THR A 97 -4.09 2.88 -10.31
N GLY A 98 -4.03 4.12 -9.84
CA GLY A 98 -4.65 5.27 -10.48
C GLY A 98 -6.18 5.31 -10.36
N ALA A 99 -6.79 4.36 -9.65
CA ALA A 99 -8.22 4.32 -9.41
C ALA A 99 -8.60 5.29 -8.29
N THR A 100 -8.87 6.55 -8.63
CA THR A 100 -9.16 7.60 -7.65
C THR A 100 -10.65 7.77 -7.38
N ILE A 101 -10.99 8.32 -6.22
CA ILE A 101 -12.38 8.69 -5.87
C ILE A 101 -12.92 9.73 -6.87
N GLY A 102 -12.09 10.71 -7.25
CA GLY A 102 -12.49 11.77 -8.19
C GLY A 102 -12.82 11.26 -9.59
N HIS A 103 -12.16 10.19 -10.04
CA HIS A 103 -12.50 9.51 -11.30
C HIS A 103 -13.67 8.52 -11.16
N GLY A 104 -14.16 8.28 -9.94
CA GLY A 104 -15.18 7.26 -9.67
C GLY A 104 -14.70 5.82 -9.93
N LEU A 105 -13.39 5.58 -9.87
CA LEU A 105 -12.79 4.27 -10.17
C LEU A 105 -12.53 3.44 -8.92
N ILE A 106 -12.53 4.04 -7.74
CA ILE A 106 -12.52 3.30 -6.46
C ILE A 106 -13.80 3.58 -5.68
N SER A 107 -14.35 2.54 -5.07
CA SER A 107 -15.41 2.63 -4.08
C SER A 107 -15.04 1.86 -2.81
N ILE A 108 -15.63 2.26 -1.68
CA ILE A 108 -15.51 1.55 -0.41
C ILE A 108 -16.77 0.70 -0.29
N ALA A 109 -16.59 -0.61 -0.06
CA ALA A 109 -17.71 -1.52 0.14
C ALA A 109 -18.50 -1.12 1.39
N ASP A 110 -19.83 -1.19 1.30
CA ASP A 110 -20.73 -1.04 2.45
C ASP A 110 -20.74 -2.37 3.24
N ASP A 111 -19.62 -2.64 3.91
CA ASP A 111 -19.38 -3.85 4.69
C ASP A 111 -19.02 -3.46 6.13
N THR A 112 -19.67 -4.11 7.10
CA THR A 112 -19.37 -3.91 8.52
C THR A 112 -18.12 -4.68 8.96
N ASN A 113 -17.73 -5.72 8.22
CA ASN A 113 -16.55 -6.54 8.48
C ASN A 113 -15.36 -6.07 7.63
N THR A 114 -14.78 -4.94 8.03
CA THR A 114 -13.63 -4.35 7.34
C THR A 114 -12.39 -5.23 7.42
N ARG A 115 -11.69 -5.41 6.30
CA ARG A 115 -10.48 -6.22 6.17
C ARG A 115 -9.56 -5.68 5.08
N ALA A 116 -8.29 -6.09 5.11
CA ALA A 116 -7.32 -5.74 4.06
C ALA A 116 -7.59 -6.59 2.81
N GLU A 117 -8.61 -6.23 2.04
CA GLU A 117 -9.05 -6.91 0.82
C GLU A 117 -9.58 -5.89 -0.18
N ALA A 118 -9.39 -6.16 -1.47
CA ALA A 118 -10.00 -5.40 -2.54
C ALA A 118 -10.27 -6.28 -3.77
N ILE A 119 -11.34 -5.93 -4.49
CA ILE A 119 -11.64 -6.49 -5.81
C ILE A 119 -11.16 -5.51 -6.86
N PHE A 120 -10.47 -6.02 -7.87
CA PHE A 120 -9.90 -5.27 -8.98
C PHE A 120 -10.53 -5.73 -10.29
N PHE A 121 -10.91 -4.78 -11.13
CA PHE A 121 -11.49 -5.03 -12.44
C PHE A 121 -10.63 -4.38 -13.52
N ALA A 122 -10.30 -5.14 -14.56
CA ALA A 122 -9.64 -4.66 -15.77
C ALA A 122 -10.23 -5.38 -16.98
N ASP A 123 -10.85 -4.61 -17.87
CA ASP A 123 -11.58 -5.15 -19.02
C ASP A 123 -12.63 -6.18 -18.56
N ASP A 124 -12.54 -7.42 -19.04
CA ASP A 124 -13.44 -8.52 -18.66
C ASP A 124 -12.92 -9.37 -17.48
N ARG A 125 -11.79 -8.99 -16.88
CA ARG A 125 -11.16 -9.74 -15.77
C ARG A 125 -11.48 -9.14 -14.41
N GLU A 126 -11.67 -10.02 -13.44
CA GLU A 126 -11.93 -9.68 -12.05
C GLU A 126 -11.03 -10.53 -11.14
N ILE A 127 -10.32 -9.88 -10.21
CA ILE A 127 -9.58 -10.58 -9.16
C ILE A 127 -9.90 -9.99 -7.79
N CYS A 128 -10.03 -10.86 -6.78
CA CYS A 128 -10.13 -10.46 -5.39
C CYS A 128 -8.81 -10.80 -4.69
N ILE A 129 -8.15 -9.80 -4.14
CA ILE A 129 -6.88 -9.96 -3.42
C ILE A 129 -7.11 -9.63 -1.94
N ARG A 130 -6.55 -10.45 -1.06
CA ARG A 130 -6.60 -10.28 0.39
C ARG A 130 -5.20 -10.38 1.00
N LEU A 131 -4.93 -9.60 2.03
CA LEU A 131 -3.77 -9.78 2.89
C LEU A 131 -3.93 -11.07 3.70
N ARG A 132 -2.94 -11.95 3.64
CA ARG A 132 -2.97 -13.22 4.38
C ARG A 132 -3.23 -13.01 5.87
N GLU A 133 -4.01 -13.90 6.45
CA GLU A 133 -4.52 -13.72 7.81
C GLU A 133 -3.42 -13.71 8.87
N ASP A 134 -2.35 -14.50 8.69
CA ASP A 134 -1.18 -14.49 9.58
C ASP A 134 -0.42 -13.17 9.53
N VAL A 135 -0.25 -12.58 8.34
CA VAL A 135 0.36 -11.25 8.17
C VAL A 135 -0.53 -10.17 8.78
N ALA A 136 -1.84 -10.23 8.57
CA ALA A 136 -2.79 -9.30 9.18
C ALA A 136 -2.75 -9.37 10.73
N ARG A 137 -2.67 -10.59 11.29
CA ARG A 137 -2.51 -10.80 12.73
C ARG A 137 -1.19 -10.27 13.26
N GLN A 138 -0.09 -10.46 12.52
CA GLN A 138 1.21 -9.90 12.86
C GLN A 138 1.15 -8.37 12.96
N ILE A 139 0.68 -7.69 11.92
CA ILE A 139 0.55 -6.22 11.92
C ILE A 139 -0.32 -5.74 13.09
N ALA A 140 -1.45 -6.43 13.34
CA ALA A 140 -2.34 -6.07 14.44
C ALA A 140 -1.69 -6.25 15.82
N ALA A 141 -0.86 -7.28 16.00
CA ALA A 141 -0.09 -7.51 17.22
C ALA A 141 0.98 -6.42 17.41
N ASP A 142 1.73 -6.11 16.36
CA ASP A 142 2.82 -5.13 16.41
C ASP A 142 2.28 -3.71 16.70
N ILE A 143 1.15 -3.32 16.10
CA ILE A 143 0.46 -2.06 16.42
C ILE A 143 0.00 -2.03 17.88
N ARG A 144 -0.59 -3.13 18.38
CA ARG A 144 -1.08 -3.23 19.76
C ARG A 144 0.06 -3.07 20.75
N GLN A 145 1.19 -3.74 20.51
CA GLN A 145 2.40 -3.61 21.29
C GLN A 145 2.89 -2.16 21.34
N GLY A 146 2.89 -1.46 20.20
CA GLY A 146 3.25 -0.04 20.16
C GLY A 146 2.33 0.84 21.02
N ILE A 147 1.02 0.57 21.00
CA ILE A 147 0.05 1.29 21.84
C ILE A 147 0.29 1.02 23.33
N GLU A 148 0.52 -0.24 23.70
CA GLU A 148 0.76 -0.67 25.09
C GLU A 148 2.06 -0.08 25.66
N GLN A 149 3.14 -0.07 24.88
CA GLN A 149 4.45 0.40 25.34
C GLN A 149 4.58 1.92 25.36
N PHE A 150 4.03 2.61 24.37
CA PHE A 150 4.31 4.04 24.16
C PHE A 150 3.08 4.94 24.35
N GLY A 151 1.89 4.37 24.52
CA GLY A 151 0.64 5.12 24.54
C GLY A 151 0.19 5.56 23.14
N LYS A 152 -1.11 5.46 22.90
CA LYS A 152 -1.71 5.82 21.60
C LYS A 152 -1.40 7.28 21.23
N ARG A 153 -0.94 7.51 20.00
CA ARG A 153 -0.63 8.84 19.43
C ARG A 153 0.54 9.60 20.08
N SER A 154 1.35 8.96 20.93
CA SER A 154 2.57 9.62 21.43
C SER A 154 3.64 9.75 20.32
N PRO A 155 4.60 10.68 20.44
CA PRO A 155 5.71 10.77 19.48
C PRO A 155 6.50 9.46 19.35
N LYS A 156 6.67 8.72 20.46
CA LYS A 156 7.35 7.41 20.47
C LYS A 156 6.54 6.35 19.73
N TYR A 157 5.20 6.34 19.89
CA TYR A 157 4.33 5.48 19.11
C TYR A 157 4.46 5.73 17.61
N TRP A 158 4.48 7.00 17.18
CA TRP A 158 4.62 7.33 15.76
C TRP A 158 5.99 6.94 15.19
N SER A 159 7.07 7.15 15.96
CA SER A 159 8.39 6.67 15.58
C SER A 159 8.41 5.14 15.44
N TYR A 160 7.80 4.42 16.38
CA TYR A 160 7.68 2.97 16.32
C TYR A 160 6.89 2.48 15.08
N ILE A 161 5.72 3.07 14.79
CA ILE A 161 4.93 2.74 13.60
C ILE A 161 5.69 3.03 12.31
N ARG A 162 6.47 4.11 12.28
CA ARG A 162 7.30 4.46 11.12
C ARG A 162 8.39 3.42 10.87
N HIS A 163 9.07 2.94 11.91
CA HIS A 163 10.06 1.86 11.77
C HIS A 163 9.40 0.57 11.25
N LEU A 164 8.25 0.18 11.82
CA LEU A 164 7.51 -0.98 11.32
C LEU A 164 7.11 -0.83 9.84
N ALA A 165 6.66 0.37 9.43
CA ALA A 165 6.29 0.62 8.05
C ALA A 165 7.50 0.49 7.10
N ILE A 166 8.69 0.96 7.50
CA ILE A 166 9.95 0.76 6.76
C ILE A 166 10.27 -0.73 6.67
N ASP A 167 10.20 -1.45 7.79
CA ASP A 167 10.50 -2.88 7.88
C ASP A 167 9.58 -3.73 7.00
N TYR A 168 8.27 -3.48 7.06
CA TYR A 168 7.32 -4.18 6.20
C TYR A 168 7.47 -3.79 4.74
N TRP A 169 7.80 -2.53 4.42
CA TRP A 169 8.03 -2.13 3.03
C TRP A 169 9.17 -2.93 2.40
N GLN A 170 10.30 -3.06 3.11
CA GLN A 170 11.45 -3.83 2.63
C GLN A 170 11.21 -5.34 2.64
N ALA A 171 10.53 -5.88 3.65
CA ALA A 171 10.42 -7.32 3.86
C ALA A 171 9.23 -7.98 3.16
N PHE A 172 8.10 -7.28 2.99
CA PHE A 172 6.89 -7.92 2.47
C PHE A 172 6.91 -8.02 0.96
N ASP A 173 7.12 -9.25 0.49
CA ASP A 173 6.97 -9.63 -0.91
C ASP A 173 5.49 -9.81 -1.25
N ARG A 174 5.05 -9.22 -2.37
CA ARG A 174 3.65 -9.21 -2.78
C ARG A 174 3.11 -10.63 -2.99
N GLU A 175 3.94 -11.53 -3.52
CA GLU A 175 3.57 -12.92 -3.79
C GLU A 175 3.47 -13.75 -2.49
N GLU A 176 4.10 -13.29 -1.40
CA GLU A 176 4.13 -14.01 -0.13
C GLU A 176 3.09 -13.51 0.88
N VAL A 177 2.73 -12.23 0.84
CA VAL A 177 1.84 -11.61 1.83
C VAL A 177 0.38 -11.52 1.38
N PHE A 178 0.11 -11.64 0.09
CA PHE A 178 -1.24 -11.61 -0.46
C PHE A 178 -1.69 -12.98 -0.97
N GLU A 179 -3.00 -13.20 -0.94
CA GLU A 179 -3.67 -14.34 -1.57
C GLU A 179 -4.72 -13.84 -2.57
N VAL A 180 -4.85 -14.53 -3.70
CA VAL A 180 -5.94 -14.31 -4.65
C VAL A 180 -7.12 -15.18 -4.23
N VAL A 181 -8.14 -14.55 -3.65
CA VAL A 181 -9.34 -15.22 -3.11
C VAL A 181 -10.24 -15.74 -4.24
N SER A 182 -10.31 -15.00 -5.35
CA SER A 182 -11.02 -15.40 -6.56
C SER A 182 -10.45 -14.72 -7.79
N ALA A 183 -10.56 -15.37 -8.94
CA ALA A 183 -10.21 -14.81 -10.25
C ALA A 183 -11.25 -15.27 -11.29
N ARG A 184 -11.69 -14.34 -12.15
CA ARG A 184 -12.59 -14.58 -13.29
C ARG A 184 -12.05 -13.90 -14.53
#